data_AF-A0A960R0P4-F1
#
_entry.id   AF-A0A960R0P4-F1
#
_cell.length_a   1.000
_cell.length_b   1.000
_cell.length_c   1.000
_cell.angle_alpha   90.00
_cell.angle_beta   90.00
_cell.angle_gamma   90.00
#
_symmetry.space_group_name_H-M   'P 1'
#
loop_
_entity.id
_entity.type
_entity.pdbx_description
1 polymer ?
#
loop_
_entity_poly.entity_id
_entity_poly.type
_entity_poly.pdbx_seq_one_letter_code
_entity_poly.pdbx_strand_id
1 'polypeptide(L)'
;MNLLPFVMIIVLVLGMFSLSQFQQSVSLEKEKNAYLAYFIGLRESRNDCEDSVYVNARKTPSKGKSSPTTPSKPTKNEDIKERLFFRERKVGWLEGRLHLSSLLDESQNNASLKTLTLEYLYALYGHKKFFPKDPKPFLESLIKTLKTQEALIPLHEVVFEDPQMQELFYKILRGTHTYDLEKREGYPPFDHFFTFEKSDHPPMNFHGANKVFLQVALGPSKAEELIAEEQKRLIDKPNSLKSPLGKTELEKILREDFAEKIQWFHFNPGKREKNPEFHVDEKTKITVRIE
;
A
#
# COMPACT_ATOMS: atom_id res chain seq x y z
N MET A 1 -38.32 -29.83 54.15
CA MET A 1 -38.08 -28.43 53.70
C MET A 1 -37.96 -28.44 52.19
N ASN A 2 -38.67 -27.54 51.48
CA ASN A 2 -38.56 -27.45 50.02
C ASN A 2 -37.19 -26.88 49.65
N LEU A 3 -36.33 -27.69 49.04
CA LEU A 3 -34.96 -27.31 48.66
C LEU A 3 -34.93 -26.45 47.37
N LEU A 4 -35.99 -26.52 46.58
CA LEU A 4 -36.11 -25.89 45.27
C LEU A 4 -35.90 -24.36 45.25
N PRO A 5 -36.47 -23.57 46.20
CA PRO A 5 -36.26 -22.13 46.24
C PRO A 5 -34.80 -21.75 46.49
N PHE A 6 -34.09 -22.55 47.28
CA PHE A 6 -32.68 -22.33 47.60
C PHE A 6 -31.79 -22.55 46.36
N VAL A 7 -32.05 -23.61 45.58
CA VAL A 7 -31.35 -23.87 44.31
C VAL A 7 -31.61 -22.76 43.29
N MET A 8 -32.86 -22.27 43.19
CA MET A 8 -33.20 -21.16 42.29
C MET A 8 -32.46 -19.87 42.64
N ILE A 9 -32.32 -19.56 43.93
CA ILE A 9 -31.54 -18.38 44.38
C ILE A 9 -30.07 -18.53 43.97
N ILE A 10 -29.46 -19.71 44.16
CA ILE A 10 -28.07 -19.96 43.77
C ILE A 10 -27.87 -19.78 42.27
N VAL A 11 -28.78 -20.32 41.45
CA VAL A 11 -28.71 -20.18 39.99
C VAL A 11 -28.87 -18.72 39.56
N LEU A 12 -29.76 -17.96 40.20
CA LEU A 12 -29.92 -16.52 39.96
C LEU A 12 -28.65 -15.73 40.31
N VAL A 13 -28.01 -16.03 41.44
CA VAL A 13 -26.76 -15.38 41.86
C VAL A 13 -25.63 -15.70 40.87
N LEU A 14 -25.50 -16.96 40.44
CA LEU A 14 -24.51 -17.37 39.44
C LEU A 14 -24.78 -16.73 38.07
N GLY A 15 -26.05 -16.64 37.66
CA GLY A 15 -26.45 -15.98 36.42
C GLY A 15 -26.11 -14.48 36.42
N MET A 16 -26.41 -13.78 37.52
CA MET A 16 -26.03 -12.37 37.67
C MET A 16 -24.51 -12.17 37.69
N PHE A 17 -23.76 -13.05 38.35
CA PHE A 17 -22.31 -12.98 38.37
C PHE A 17 -21.70 -13.20 36.97
N SER A 18 -22.17 -14.22 36.25
CA SER A 18 -21.74 -14.51 34.88
C SER A 18 -22.03 -13.35 33.92
N LEU A 19 -23.23 -12.78 34.01
CA LEU A 19 -23.62 -11.62 33.19
C LEU A 19 -22.74 -10.40 33.49
N SER A 20 -22.45 -10.13 34.77
CA SER A 20 -21.57 -9.04 35.20
C SER A 20 -20.16 -9.19 34.64
N GLN A 21 -19.57 -10.40 34.76
CA GLN A 21 -18.24 -10.70 34.22
C GLN A 21 -18.19 -10.56 32.69
N PHE A 22 -19.22 -11.05 31.99
CA PHE A 22 -19.31 -10.91 30.54
C PHE A 22 -19.42 -9.45 30.09
N GLN A 23 -20.26 -8.65 30.77
CA GLN A 23 -20.38 -7.22 30.50
C GLN A 23 -19.09 -6.47 30.76
N GLN A 24 -18.35 -6.83 31.81
CA GLN A 24 -17.05 -6.24 32.12
C GLN A 24 -16.00 -6.56 31.05
N SER A 25 -15.95 -7.80 30.57
CA SER A 25 -15.07 -8.22 29.47
C SER A 25 -15.34 -7.44 28.18
N VAL A 26 -16.60 -7.38 27.75
CA VAL A 26 -17.01 -6.63 26.55
C VAL A 26 -16.71 -5.14 26.70
N SER A 27 -16.91 -4.59 27.90
CA SER A 27 -16.62 -3.17 28.16
C SER A 27 -15.12 -2.87 28.08
N LEU A 28 -14.27 -3.73 28.67
CA LEU A 28 -12.81 -3.62 28.58
C LEU A 28 -12.30 -3.72 27.14
N GLU A 29 -12.87 -4.63 26.34
CA GLU A 29 -12.50 -4.76 24.93
C GLU A 29 -12.87 -3.51 24.13
N LYS A 30 -14.10 -3.00 24.33
CA LYS A 30 -14.54 -1.74 23.70
C LYS A 30 -13.69 -0.55 24.15
N GLU A 31 -13.35 -0.46 25.43
CA GLU A 31 -12.52 0.61 25.97
C GLU A 31 -11.11 0.55 25.38
N LYS A 32 -10.51 -0.65 25.31
CA LYS A 32 -9.21 -0.89 24.65
C LYS A 32 -9.23 -0.44 23.19
N ASN A 33 -10.26 -0.84 22.44
CA ASN A 33 -10.39 -0.47 21.03
C ASN A 33 -10.59 1.05 20.87
N ALA A 34 -11.38 1.68 21.76
CA ALA A 34 -11.57 3.12 21.76
C ALA A 34 -10.27 3.88 22.06
N TYR A 35 -9.47 3.41 23.03
CA TYR A 35 -8.14 3.97 23.30
C TYR A 35 -7.20 3.80 22.12
N LEU A 36 -7.15 2.62 21.51
CA LEU A 36 -6.31 2.38 20.33
C LEU A 36 -6.69 3.33 19.19
N ALA A 37 -7.97 3.43 18.87
CA ALA A 37 -8.48 4.36 17.86
C ALA A 37 -8.14 5.82 18.20
N TYR A 38 -8.30 6.22 19.46
CA TYR A 38 -7.94 7.56 19.94
C TYR A 38 -6.43 7.85 19.78
N PHE A 39 -5.55 6.91 20.15
CA PHE A 39 -4.11 7.08 20.01
C PHE A 39 -3.66 7.08 18.54
N ILE A 40 -4.30 6.28 17.69
CA ILE A 40 -4.07 6.31 16.24
C ILE A 40 -4.46 7.68 15.69
N GLY A 41 -5.67 8.16 15.97
CA GLY A 41 -6.15 9.47 15.51
C GLY A 41 -5.33 10.64 16.04
N LEU A 42 -4.89 10.60 17.30
CA LEU A 42 -3.95 11.58 17.87
C LEU A 42 -2.63 11.59 17.11
N ARG A 43 -2.11 10.41 16.78
CA ARG A 43 -0.84 10.28 16.07
C ARG A 43 -0.96 10.79 14.64
N GLU A 44 -2.04 10.47 13.96
CA GLU A 44 -2.32 10.97 12.61
C GLU A 44 -2.48 12.50 12.62
N SER A 45 -3.29 13.06 13.52
CA SER A 45 -3.44 14.50 13.67
C SER A 45 -2.11 15.21 13.97
N ARG A 46 -1.24 14.58 14.77
CA ARG A 46 0.10 15.10 15.04
C ARG A 46 1.00 15.03 13.81
N ASN A 47 0.97 13.93 13.07
CA ASN A 47 1.71 13.80 11.81
C ASN A 47 1.25 14.87 10.81
N ASP A 48 -0.06 15.09 10.67
CA ASP A 48 -0.62 16.12 9.78
C ASP A 48 -0.17 17.54 10.18
N CYS A 49 -0.15 17.81 11.49
CA CYS A 49 0.33 19.09 12.02
C CYS A 49 1.83 19.28 11.73
N GLU A 50 2.66 18.28 12.04
CA GLU A 50 4.11 18.30 11.81
C GLU A 50 4.44 18.44 10.31
N ASP A 51 3.71 17.74 9.44
CA ASP A 51 3.82 17.85 7.99
C ASP A 51 3.43 19.26 7.50
N SER A 52 2.36 19.84 8.05
CA SER A 52 1.96 21.21 7.68
C SER A 52 3.01 22.25 8.06
N VAL A 53 3.64 22.13 9.24
CA VAL A 53 4.71 23.00 9.71
C VAL A 53 5.94 22.84 8.82
N TYR A 54 6.30 21.61 8.44
CA TYR A 54 7.44 21.33 7.58
C TYR A 54 7.25 21.86 6.15
N VAL A 55 6.06 21.70 5.57
CA VAL A 55 5.71 22.27 4.26
C VAL A 55 5.78 23.80 4.29
N ASN A 56 5.31 24.42 5.37
CA ASN A 56 5.39 25.87 5.56
C ASN A 56 6.83 26.35 5.77
N ALA A 57 7.67 25.58 6.47
CA ALA A 57 9.09 25.84 6.62
C ALA A 57 9.83 25.80 5.27
N ARG A 58 9.51 24.84 4.40
CA ARG A 58 10.05 24.78 3.01
C ARG A 58 9.61 25.96 2.14
N LYS A 59 8.40 26.49 2.35
CA LYS A 59 7.87 27.65 1.63
C LYS A 59 8.43 28.98 2.14
N THR A 60 9.11 28.99 3.27
CA THR A 60 9.76 30.20 3.78
C THR A 60 11.13 30.31 3.12
N PRO A 61 11.32 31.22 2.14
CA PRO A 61 12.62 31.36 1.51
C PRO A 61 13.64 31.74 2.58
N SER A 62 14.71 30.95 2.67
CA SER A 62 15.95 31.35 3.33
C SER A 62 16.28 32.77 2.88
N LYS A 63 16.16 33.74 3.80
CA LYS A 63 16.63 35.10 3.58
C LYS A 63 18.15 35.05 3.49
N GLY A 64 18.67 34.85 2.29
CA GLY A 64 20.11 34.76 2.06
C GLY A 64 20.50 34.85 0.58
N LYS A 65 20.69 36.09 0.12
CA LYS A 65 21.52 36.52 -1.03
C LYS A 65 21.06 36.19 -2.47
N SER A 66 20.31 37.14 -3.03
CA SER A 66 20.40 37.73 -4.38
C SER A 66 21.14 37.00 -5.52
N SER A 67 20.42 36.71 -6.60
CA SER A 67 20.64 37.31 -7.94
C SER A 67 19.34 37.21 -8.77
N PRO A 68 18.98 38.22 -9.59
CA PRO A 68 17.75 38.19 -10.37
C PRO A 68 17.95 37.32 -11.59
N THR A 69 17.69 36.01 -11.47
CA THR A 69 17.50 35.18 -12.65
C THR A 69 16.05 35.34 -13.08
N THR A 70 15.87 35.91 -14.26
CA THR A 70 14.60 36.08 -14.96
C THR A 70 13.74 34.82 -14.79
N PRO A 71 12.49 34.92 -14.31
CA PRO A 71 11.62 33.76 -14.20
C PRO A 71 11.34 33.24 -15.62
N SER A 72 11.98 32.14 -16.00
CA SER A 72 11.54 31.34 -17.14
C SER A 72 10.10 30.93 -16.84
N LYS A 73 9.15 31.44 -17.63
CA LYS A 73 7.76 31.02 -17.56
C LYS A 73 7.71 29.48 -17.59
N PRO A 74 7.10 28.81 -16.60
CA PRO A 74 6.90 27.38 -16.67
C PRO A 74 6.01 27.08 -17.88
N THR A 75 6.47 26.22 -18.77
CA THR A 75 5.73 25.75 -19.93
C THR A 75 4.50 24.99 -19.42
N LYS A 76 3.31 25.59 -19.55
CA LYS A 76 2.01 25.06 -19.07
C LYS A 76 1.74 23.58 -19.41
N ASN A 77 2.42 23.03 -20.43
CA ASN A 77 2.20 21.66 -20.91
C ASN A 77 2.95 20.57 -20.12
N GLU A 78 4.07 20.87 -19.45
CA GLU A 78 4.79 19.86 -18.65
C GLU A 78 4.11 19.66 -17.30
N ASP A 79 3.69 20.77 -16.68
CA ASP A 79 3.05 20.79 -15.36
C ASP A 79 1.65 20.13 -15.37
N ILE A 80 0.99 19.99 -16.53
CA ILE A 80 -0.30 19.27 -16.66
C ILE A 80 -0.09 17.76 -16.84
N LYS A 81 1.02 17.33 -17.45
CA LYS A 81 1.30 15.92 -17.77
C LYS A 81 1.55 15.08 -16.52
N GLU A 82 2.38 15.57 -15.59
CA GLU A 82 2.63 14.89 -14.31
C GLU A 82 1.39 14.92 -13.40
N ARG A 83 0.65 16.03 -13.38
CA ARG A 83 -0.50 16.22 -12.47
C ARG A 83 -1.71 15.32 -12.76
N LEU A 84 -1.79 14.71 -13.95
CA LEU A 84 -2.93 13.87 -14.37
C LEU A 84 -2.56 12.40 -14.56
N PHE A 85 -1.28 12.02 -14.41
CA PHE A 85 -0.88 10.65 -14.66
C PHE A 85 -1.20 9.75 -13.45
N PHE A 86 -2.25 8.94 -13.59
CA PHE A 86 -2.77 8.12 -12.50
C PHE A 86 -1.74 7.15 -11.89
N ARG A 87 -0.71 6.70 -12.63
CA ARG A 87 0.33 5.80 -12.06
C ARG A 87 1.29 6.49 -11.10
N GLU A 88 1.47 7.81 -11.23
CA GLU A 88 2.24 8.62 -10.29
C GLU A 88 1.40 8.98 -9.06
N ARG A 89 0.09 9.23 -9.24
CA ARG A 89 -0.82 9.60 -8.14
C ARG A 89 -1.29 8.43 -7.27
N LYS A 90 -1.29 7.21 -7.81
CA LYS A 90 -1.80 6.00 -7.13
C LYS A 90 -0.74 5.20 -6.37
N VAL A 91 0.46 5.74 -6.18
CA VAL A 91 1.46 5.10 -5.32
C VAL A 91 0.90 4.95 -3.91
N GLY A 92 0.91 3.73 -3.35
CA GLY A 92 0.32 3.43 -2.02
C GLY A 92 -1.16 3.06 -2.03
N TRP A 93 -1.83 3.11 -3.19
CA TRP A 93 -3.25 2.78 -3.30
C TRP A 93 -3.51 1.30 -3.03
N LEU A 94 -4.57 1.00 -2.27
CA LEU A 94 -4.92 -0.37 -1.84
C LEU A 94 -5.00 -1.35 -3.02
N GLU A 95 -5.70 -0.96 -4.08
CA GLU A 95 -5.84 -1.80 -5.28
C GLU A 95 -4.54 -1.91 -6.09
N GLY A 96 -3.53 -1.08 -5.82
CA GLY A 96 -2.21 -1.13 -6.47
C GLY A 96 -1.14 -1.92 -5.71
N ARG A 97 -1.54 -2.64 -4.65
CA ARG A 97 -0.65 -3.47 -3.82
C ARG A 97 -0.54 -4.86 -4.41
N LEU A 98 0.64 -5.45 -4.30
CA LEU A 98 0.86 -6.84 -4.66
C LEU A 98 0.28 -7.74 -3.57
N HIS A 99 -0.68 -8.58 -3.94
CA HIS A 99 -1.27 -9.60 -3.08
C HIS A 99 -0.30 -10.77 -2.94
N LEU A 100 0.37 -10.82 -1.79
CA LEU A 100 1.31 -11.88 -1.45
C LEU A 100 0.59 -13.15 -0.94
N SER A 101 -0.73 -13.11 -0.72
CA SER A 101 -1.53 -14.30 -0.38
C SER A 101 -1.40 -15.39 -1.45
N SER A 102 -1.24 -15.02 -2.72
CA SER A 102 -1.04 -15.96 -3.83
C SER A 102 0.28 -16.74 -3.74
N LEU A 103 1.25 -16.29 -2.91
CA LEU A 103 2.47 -17.05 -2.62
C LEU A 103 2.25 -18.17 -1.59
N LEU A 104 1.13 -18.15 -0.87
CA LEU A 104 0.77 -19.17 0.10
C LEU A 104 0.22 -20.43 -0.57
N ASP A 105 -0.40 -20.29 -1.75
CA ASP A 105 -0.92 -21.40 -2.55
C ASP A 105 0.20 -22.24 -3.16
N GLU A 106 0.08 -23.56 -3.05
CA GLU A 106 1.09 -24.53 -3.52
C GLU A 106 0.97 -24.87 -5.01
N SER A 107 0.29 -24.03 -5.80
CA SER A 107 0.14 -24.24 -7.25
C SER A 107 1.45 -23.95 -8.02
N GLN A 108 1.58 -24.51 -9.23
CA GLN A 108 2.80 -24.48 -10.05
C GLN A 108 3.31 -23.05 -10.40
N ASN A 109 2.47 -22.01 -10.32
CA ASN A 109 2.86 -20.62 -10.65
C ASN A 109 3.61 -19.89 -9.52
N ASN A 110 3.85 -20.54 -8.38
CA ASN A 110 4.48 -19.91 -7.22
C ASN A 110 5.96 -19.53 -7.46
N ALA A 111 6.71 -20.29 -8.28
CA ALA A 111 8.13 -20.01 -8.52
C ALA A 111 8.38 -18.69 -9.28
N SER A 112 7.59 -18.43 -10.32
CA SER A 112 7.69 -17.19 -11.10
C SER A 112 7.19 -15.99 -10.29
N LEU A 113 6.13 -16.16 -9.49
CA LEU A 113 5.64 -15.10 -8.60
C LEU A 113 6.65 -14.74 -7.50
N LYS A 114 7.34 -15.75 -6.93
CA LYS A 114 8.44 -15.52 -5.98
C LYS A 114 9.56 -14.71 -6.61
N THR A 115 9.95 -15.05 -7.84
CA THR A 115 10.99 -14.33 -8.58
C THR A 115 10.58 -12.88 -8.81
N LEU A 116 9.36 -12.66 -9.32
CA LEU A 116 8.78 -11.34 -9.52
C LEU A 116 8.75 -10.52 -8.22
N THR A 117 8.36 -11.16 -7.11
CA THR A 117 8.30 -10.51 -5.79
C THR A 117 9.69 -10.11 -5.30
N LEU A 118 10.72 -10.97 -5.48
CA LEU A 118 12.09 -10.65 -5.10
C LEU A 118 12.64 -9.48 -5.93
N GLU A 119 12.41 -9.49 -7.24
CA GLU A 119 12.81 -8.39 -8.13
C GLU A 119 12.13 -7.08 -7.74
N TYR A 120 10.85 -7.14 -7.38
CA TYR A 120 10.09 -5.97 -6.95
C TYR A 120 10.56 -5.43 -5.59
N LEU A 121 10.84 -6.31 -4.62
CA LEU A 121 11.47 -5.92 -3.35
C LEU A 121 12.82 -5.24 -3.59
N TYR A 122 13.63 -5.81 -4.48
CA TYR A 122 14.93 -5.24 -4.83
C TYR A 122 14.80 -3.88 -5.53
N ALA A 123 13.81 -3.72 -6.41
CA ALA A 123 13.52 -2.44 -7.07
C ALA A 123 13.12 -1.35 -6.05
N LEU A 124 12.40 -1.72 -4.99
CA LEU A 124 11.94 -0.78 -3.96
C LEU A 124 12.99 -0.47 -2.88
N TYR A 125 13.84 -1.43 -2.51
CA TYR A 125 14.72 -1.32 -1.33
C TYR A 125 16.20 -1.57 -1.60
N GLY A 126 16.57 -2.14 -2.75
CA GLY A 126 17.92 -2.62 -3.06
C GLY A 126 19.01 -1.53 -3.06
N HIS A 127 18.64 -0.26 -3.17
CA HIS A 127 19.55 0.88 -3.04
C HIS A 127 19.93 1.20 -1.59
N LYS A 128 19.26 0.62 -0.59
CA LYS A 128 19.52 0.92 0.82
C LYS A 128 20.50 -0.08 1.43
N LYS A 129 21.49 0.47 2.15
CA LYS A 129 22.54 -0.32 2.83
C LYS A 129 22.01 -1.36 3.82
N PHE A 130 20.85 -1.11 4.42
CA PHE A 130 20.26 -2.04 5.40
C PHE A 130 19.55 -3.21 4.72
N PHE A 131 19.17 -3.09 3.45
CA PHE A 131 18.45 -4.12 2.74
C PHE A 131 19.45 -5.19 2.28
N PRO A 132 19.17 -6.49 2.49
CA PRO A 132 20.11 -7.55 2.16
C PRO A 132 20.35 -7.61 0.64
N LYS A 133 21.57 -7.97 0.25
CA LYS A 133 21.91 -8.20 -1.16
C LYS A 133 21.13 -9.37 -1.75
N ASP A 134 20.85 -10.38 -0.93
CA ASP A 134 19.95 -11.48 -1.26
C ASP A 134 18.68 -11.38 -0.39
N PRO A 135 17.53 -10.94 -0.95
CA PRO A 135 16.27 -10.85 -0.23
C PRO A 135 15.53 -12.18 -0.12
N LYS A 136 16.05 -13.27 -0.69
CA LYS A 136 15.38 -14.57 -0.68
C LYS A 136 15.10 -15.12 0.73
N PRO A 137 16.06 -15.09 1.68
CA PRO A 137 15.79 -15.57 3.04
C PRO A 137 14.70 -14.75 3.76
N PHE A 138 14.62 -13.45 3.45
CA PHE A 138 13.59 -12.57 4.00
C PHE A 138 12.20 -12.97 3.46
N LEU A 139 12.05 -13.15 2.15
CA LEU A 139 10.77 -13.56 1.55
C LEU A 139 10.35 -14.97 2.03
N GLU A 140 11.28 -15.90 2.13
CA GLU A 140 11.00 -17.26 2.63
C GLU A 140 10.55 -17.24 4.09
N SER A 141 11.22 -16.45 4.94
CA SER A 141 10.82 -16.26 6.34
C SER A 141 9.43 -15.64 6.44
N LEU A 142 9.14 -14.63 5.60
CA LEU A 142 7.83 -13.96 5.57
C LEU A 142 6.73 -14.96 5.18
N ILE A 143 6.92 -15.74 4.12
CA ILE A 143 5.98 -16.79 3.70
C ILE A 143 5.78 -17.83 4.81
N LYS A 144 6.86 -18.27 5.47
CA LYS A 144 6.80 -19.24 6.57
C LYS A 144 5.94 -18.71 7.72
N THR A 145 6.21 -17.49 8.19
CA THR A 145 5.46 -16.84 9.27
C THR A 145 3.97 -16.71 8.94
N LEU A 146 3.65 -16.37 7.70
CA LEU A 146 2.25 -16.21 7.27
C LEU A 146 1.51 -17.54 7.15
N LYS A 147 2.19 -18.61 6.69
CA LYS A 147 1.59 -19.96 6.65
C LYS A 147 1.22 -20.47 8.04
N THR A 148 1.95 -20.06 9.08
CA THR A 148 1.69 -20.50 10.47
C THR A 148 0.57 -19.74 11.17
N GLN A 149 0.10 -18.64 10.60
CA GLN A 149 -0.97 -17.83 11.20
C GLN A 149 -2.33 -18.27 10.66
N GLU A 150 -3.18 -18.81 11.55
CA GLU A 150 -4.51 -19.34 11.20
C GLU A 150 -5.46 -18.26 10.65
N ALA A 151 -5.28 -17.01 11.09
CA ALA A 151 -6.01 -15.85 10.61
C ALA A 151 -5.07 -14.91 9.85
N LEU A 152 -5.58 -14.31 8.77
CA LEU A 152 -4.89 -13.23 8.07
C LEU A 152 -4.81 -12.03 9.01
N ILE A 153 -3.64 -11.84 9.61
CA ILE A 153 -3.37 -10.66 10.41
C ILE A 153 -2.94 -9.50 9.51
N PRO A 154 -3.18 -8.25 9.92
CA PRO A 154 -2.60 -7.09 9.29
C PRO A 154 -1.07 -7.17 9.20
N LEU A 155 -0.50 -6.60 8.14
CA LEU A 155 0.94 -6.56 7.88
C LEU A 155 1.78 -6.08 9.07
N HIS A 156 1.24 -5.15 9.86
CA HIS A 156 1.94 -4.57 11.02
C HIS A 156 1.94 -5.46 12.26
N GLU A 157 1.13 -6.51 12.29
CA GLU A 157 1.07 -7.49 13.38
C GLU A 157 1.97 -8.70 13.12
N VAL A 158 2.62 -8.77 11.96
CA VAL A 158 3.53 -9.88 11.62
C VAL A 158 4.76 -9.84 12.52
N VAL A 159 4.98 -10.94 13.24
CA VAL A 159 6.12 -11.16 14.13
C VAL A 159 6.95 -12.34 13.62
N PHE A 160 8.23 -12.08 13.35
CA PHE A 160 9.23 -13.05 12.95
C PHE A 160 9.90 -13.68 14.17
N GLU A 161 10.19 -14.98 14.10
CA GLU A 161 10.97 -15.70 15.11
C GLU A 161 12.43 -15.22 15.15
N ASP A 162 12.99 -14.89 13.98
CA ASP A 162 14.36 -14.36 13.84
C ASP A 162 14.39 -12.86 14.14
N PRO A 163 15.13 -12.41 15.18
CA PRO A 163 15.26 -10.99 15.52
C PRO A 163 15.81 -10.13 14.38
N GLN A 164 16.72 -10.65 13.54
CA GLN A 164 17.29 -9.90 12.43
C GLN A 164 16.25 -9.63 11.35
N MET A 165 15.40 -10.63 11.06
CA MET A 165 14.29 -10.48 10.12
C MET A 165 13.21 -9.56 10.70
N GLN A 166 12.94 -9.65 12.01
CA GLN A 166 12.01 -8.73 12.66
C GLN A 166 12.48 -7.27 12.56
N GLU A 167 13.77 -7.01 12.79
CA GLU A 167 14.34 -5.66 12.68
C GLU A 167 14.27 -5.14 11.25
N LEU A 168 14.66 -5.96 10.26
CA LEU A 168 14.56 -5.63 8.85
C LEU A 168 13.10 -5.32 8.45
N PHE A 169 12.17 -6.20 8.85
CA PHE A 169 10.76 -6.07 8.54
C PHE A 169 10.16 -4.81 9.16
N TYR A 170 10.46 -4.53 10.42
CA TYR A 170 10.02 -3.31 11.09
C TYR A 170 10.51 -2.05 10.39
N LYS A 171 11.76 -2.07 9.93
CA LYS A 171 12.38 -0.95 9.23
C LYS A 171 11.71 -0.67 7.89
N ILE A 172 11.46 -1.70 7.07
CA ILE A 172 10.78 -1.54 5.77
C ILE A 172 9.29 -1.23 5.94
N LEU A 173 8.63 -1.80 6.96
CA LEU A 173 7.24 -1.53 7.28
C LEU A 173 7.01 -0.05 7.58
N ARG A 174 7.91 0.59 8.35
CA ARG A 174 7.82 2.02 8.64
C ARG A 174 8.09 2.93 7.44
N GLY A 175 8.94 2.51 6.50
CA GLY A 175 9.38 3.41 5.43
C GLY A 175 10.20 4.60 5.94
N THR A 176 10.42 5.57 5.05
CA THR A 176 10.82 6.95 5.40
C THR A 176 9.63 7.91 5.26
N HIS A 177 9.68 9.02 5.99
CA HIS A 177 8.66 10.08 5.90
C HIS A 177 8.47 10.63 4.48
N THR A 178 9.55 10.71 3.71
CA THR A 178 9.52 11.10 2.30
C THR A 178 10.27 10.06 1.48
N TYR A 179 9.73 9.69 0.32
CA TYR A 179 10.38 8.80 -0.62
C TYR A 179 10.04 9.20 -2.05
N ASP A 180 11.01 9.05 -2.95
CA ASP A 180 10.88 9.24 -4.39
C ASP A 180 11.50 8.01 -5.06
N LEU A 181 10.65 7.21 -5.70
CA LEU A 181 11.06 5.95 -6.32
C LEU A 181 11.95 6.17 -7.54
N GLU A 182 11.78 7.29 -8.26
CA GLU A 182 12.57 7.58 -9.46
C GLU A 182 13.96 8.08 -9.08
N LYS A 183 14.03 9.01 -8.11
CA LYS A 183 15.30 9.56 -7.62
C LYS A 183 16.00 8.65 -6.62
N ARG A 184 15.35 7.55 -6.21
CA ARG A 184 15.82 6.61 -5.18
C ARG A 184 16.10 7.31 -3.83
N GLU A 185 15.38 8.39 -3.55
CA GLU A 185 15.43 9.11 -2.29
C GLU A 185 14.46 8.46 -1.30
N GLY A 186 14.87 8.31 -0.03
CA GLY A 186 14.06 7.58 0.94
C GLY A 186 13.76 6.13 0.53
N TYR A 187 12.83 5.47 1.22
CA TYR A 187 12.27 4.17 0.85
C TYR A 187 10.82 4.06 1.31
N PRO A 188 9.94 3.40 0.52
CA PRO A 188 8.52 3.36 0.83
C PRO A 188 8.19 2.44 2.02
N PRO A 189 7.13 2.73 2.79
CA PRO A 189 6.51 1.76 3.69
C PRO A 189 6.09 0.48 2.95
N PHE A 190 6.32 -0.68 3.54
CA PHE A 190 6.02 -1.98 2.92
C PHE A 190 4.54 -2.16 2.59
N ASP A 191 3.67 -1.75 3.50
CA ASP A 191 2.21 -1.87 3.37
C ASP A 191 1.61 -0.99 2.27
N HIS A 192 2.37 -0.03 1.73
CA HIS A 192 1.95 0.75 0.56
C HIS A 192 2.04 -0.04 -0.75
N PHE A 193 2.86 -1.10 -0.80
CA PHE A 193 3.18 -1.82 -2.04
C PHE A 193 2.78 -3.30 -1.97
N PHE A 194 2.53 -3.84 -0.79
CA PHE A 194 2.21 -5.24 -0.56
C PHE A 194 0.98 -5.39 0.35
N THR A 195 0.23 -6.47 0.16
CA THR A 195 -0.90 -6.86 1.02
C THR A 195 -0.98 -8.38 1.15
N PHE A 196 -1.58 -8.87 2.23
CA PHE A 196 -1.87 -10.29 2.45
C PHE A 196 -3.36 -10.60 2.41
N GLU A 197 -4.20 -9.63 2.04
CA GLU A 197 -5.63 -9.88 1.87
C GLU A 197 -5.86 -11.02 0.87
N LYS A 198 -6.58 -12.05 1.31
CA LYS A 198 -7.02 -13.17 0.48
C LYS A 198 -7.74 -12.61 -0.74
N SER A 199 -7.31 -13.07 -1.91
CA SER A 199 -7.89 -12.68 -3.19
C SER A 199 -7.96 -13.92 -4.06
N ASP A 200 -9.13 -14.14 -4.67
CA ASP A 200 -9.34 -15.18 -5.69
C ASP A 200 -8.91 -14.71 -7.09
N HIS A 201 -8.27 -13.55 -7.17
CA HIS A 201 -7.81 -12.94 -8.41
C HIS A 201 -6.28 -13.01 -8.53
N PRO A 202 -5.75 -12.83 -9.76
CA PRO A 202 -4.33 -12.55 -9.97
C PRO A 202 -3.76 -11.53 -8.97
N PRO A 203 -2.46 -11.62 -8.64
CA PRO A 203 -1.89 -10.94 -7.49
C PRO A 203 -1.79 -9.41 -7.61
N MET A 204 -2.02 -8.82 -8.79
CA MET A 204 -1.96 -7.37 -9.01
C MET A 204 -3.14 -6.88 -9.85
N ASN A 205 -3.73 -5.75 -9.47
CA ASN A 205 -4.64 -5.02 -10.36
C ASN A 205 -3.83 -4.23 -11.38
N PHE A 206 -4.02 -4.49 -12.67
CA PHE A 206 -3.34 -3.73 -13.72
C PHE A 206 -3.60 -2.22 -13.63
N HIS A 207 -4.82 -1.85 -13.22
CA HIS A 207 -5.21 -0.45 -13.15
C HIS A 207 -4.69 0.29 -11.92
N GLY A 208 -4.25 -0.45 -10.90
CA GLY A 208 -3.59 0.07 -9.70
C GLY A 208 -2.06 -0.04 -9.75
N ALA A 209 -1.52 -0.90 -10.63
CA ALA A 209 -0.09 -1.16 -10.71
C ALA A 209 0.73 0.11 -10.97
N ASN A 210 1.67 0.38 -10.07
CA ASN A 210 2.60 1.51 -10.20
C ASN A 210 3.70 1.21 -11.24
N LYS A 211 4.39 2.26 -11.67
CA LYS A 211 5.46 2.20 -12.69
C LYS A 211 6.55 1.18 -12.35
N VAL A 212 7.00 1.12 -11.10
CA VAL A 212 8.09 0.20 -10.67
C VAL A 212 7.65 -1.25 -10.84
N PHE A 213 6.42 -1.58 -10.42
CA PHE A 213 5.89 -2.94 -10.61
C PHE A 213 5.81 -3.31 -12.10
N LEU A 214 5.32 -2.41 -12.95
CA LEU A 214 5.23 -2.68 -14.39
C LEU A 214 6.60 -2.89 -15.03
N GLN A 215 7.61 -2.12 -14.63
CA GLN A 215 8.97 -2.28 -15.11
C GLN A 215 9.55 -3.65 -14.75
N VAL A 216 9.23 -4.15 -13.55
CA VAL A 216 9.65 -5.49 -13.10
C VAL A 216 8.85 -6.58 -13.83
N ALA A 217 7.52 -6.45 -13.90
CA ALA A 217 6.66 -7.49 -14.48
C ALA A 217 6.74 -7.61 -16.01
N LEU A 218 6.83 -6.48 -16.72
CA LEU A 218 6.80 -6.41 -18.18
C LEU A 218 8.19 -6.18 -18.80
N GLY A 219 9.16 -5.77 -17.98
CA GLY A 219 10.46 -5.28 -18.44
C GLY A 219 10.45 -3.76 -18.70
N PRO A 220 11.60 -3.07 -18.57
CA PRO A 220 11.68 -1.61 -18.66
C PRO A 220 11.14 -1.04 -19.97
N SER A 221 11.54 -1.63 -21.10
CA SER A 221 11.15 -1.13 -22.44
C SER A 221 9.64 -1.21 -22.68
N LYS A 222 8.99 -2.32 -22.29
CA LYS A 222 7.54 -2.48 -22.46
C LYS A 222 6.74 -1.62 -21.50
N ALA A 223 7.22 -1.46 -20.27
CA ALA A 223 6.61 -0.54 -19.31
C ALA A 223 6.66 0.91 -19.82
N GLU A 224 7.77 1.33 -20.43
CA GLU A 224 7.89 2.67 -21.04
C GLU A 224 6.99 2.85 -22.26
N GLU A 225 6.90 1.86 -23.16
CA GLU A 225 5.98 1.88 -24.30
C GLU A 225 4.52 2.06 -23.85
N LEU A 226 4.13 1.33 -22.81
CA LEU A 226 2.82 1.39 -22.18
C LEU A 226 2.53 2.77 -21.57
N ILE A 227 3.47 3.28 -20.78
CA ILE A 227 3.33 4.60 -20.13
C ILE A 227 3.27 5.72 -21.18
N ALA A 228 4.08 5.64 -22.24
CA ALA A 228 4.07 6.61 -23.32
C ALA A 228 2.72 6.64 -24.06
N GLU A 229 2.14 5.47 -24.34
CA GLU A 229 0.81 5.37 -24.95
C GLU A 229 -0.29 5.93 -24.02
N GLU A 230 -0.21 5.67 -22.71
CA GLU A 230 -1.14 6.25 -21.73
C GLU A 230 -1.02 7.78 -21.66
N GLN A 231 0.20 8.31 -21.63
CA GLN A 231 0.47 9.74 -21.64
C GLN A 231 -0.01 10.41 -22.93
N LYS A 232 0.20 9.76 -24.08
CA LYS A 232 -0.29 10.25 -25.37
C LYS A 232 -1.81 10.38 -25.38
N ARG A 233 -2.52 9.36 -24.89
CA ARG A 233 -3.99 9.39 -24.78
C ARG A 233 -4.49 10.49 -23.84
N LEU A 234 -3.79 10.73 -22.73
CA LEU A 234 -4.09 11.84 -21.81
C LEU A 234 -3.97 13.21 -22.50
N ILE A 235 -2.97 13.39 -23.36
CA ILE A 235 -2.80 14.62 -24.15
C ILE A 235 -3.96 14.78 -25.15
N ASP A 236 -4.32 13.70 -25.85
CA ASP A 236 -5.35 13.73 -26.88
C ASP A 236 -6.77 13.89 -26.29
N LYS A 237 -7.02 13.37 -25.08
CA LYS A 237 -8.33 13.41 -24.42
C LYS A 237 -8.22 13.59 -22.88
N PRO A 238 -7.90 14.80 -22.39
CA PRO A 238 -7.58 15.04 -20.98
C PRO A 238 -8.74 14.78 -20.01
N ASN A 239 -9.99 14.91 -20.45
CA ASN A 239 -11.17 14.77 -19.59
C ASN A 239 -11.78 13.36 -19.59
N SER A 240 -11.38 12.46 -20.49
CA SER A 240 -12.01 11.14 -20.63
C SER A 240 -11.22 9.99 -19.99
N LEU A 241 -9.92 10.15 -19.74
CA LEU A 241 -9.05 9.07 -19.29
C LEU A 241 -8.73 9.21 -17.80
N LYS A 242 -9.65 8.72 -16.98
CA LYS A 242 -9.41 8.46 -15.55
C LYS A 242 -8.86 7.06 -15.28
N SER A 243 -8.66 6.27 -16.34
CA SER A 243 -8.28 4.86 -16.23
C SER A 243 -7.13 4.50 -17.19
N PRO A 244 -6.20 3.63 -16.73
CA PRO A 244 -5.18 2.99 -17.56
C PRO A 244 -5.73 2.26 -18.78
N LEU A 245 -4.81 1.82 -19.66
CA LEU A 245 -5.15 0.95 -20.79
C LEU A 245 -5.96 -0.28 -20.36
N GLY A 246 -6.80 -0.77 -21.27
CA GLY A 246 -7.52 -2.03 -21.08
C GLY A 246 -6.69 -3.24 -21.49
N LYS A 247 -7.28 -4.42 -21.28
CA LYS A 247 -6.64 -5.70 -21.59
C LYS A 247 -6.25 -5.84 -23.07
N THR A 248 -7.12 -5.41 -23.99
CA THR A 248 -6.90 -5.51 -25.44
C THR A 248 -5.78 -4.61 -25.93
N GLU A 249 -5.53 -3.49 -25.25
CA GLU A 249 -4.43 -2.60 -25.59
C GLU A 249 -3.11 -3.08 -25.01
N LEU A 250 -3.14 -3.66 -23.80
CA LEU A 250 -1.98 -4.35 -23.25
C LEU A 250 -1.54 -5.51 -24.16
N GLU A 251 -2.48 -6.26 -24.71
CA GLU A 251 -2.22 -7.35 -25.67
C GLU A 251 -1.49 -6.85 -26.92
N LYS A 252 -1.87 -5.69 -27.46
CA LYS A 252 -1.20 -5.09 -28.61
C LYS A 252 0.25 -4.70 -28.34
N ILE A 253 0.55 -4.26 -27.12
CA ILE A 253 1.89 -3.82 -26.70
C ILE A 253 2.78 -5.04 -26.43
N LEU A 254 2.26 -6.03 -25.71
CA LEU A 254 3.02 -7.22 -25.29
C LEU A 254 3.16 -8.26 -26.41
N ARG A 255 2.21 -8.32 -27.35
CA ARG A 255 2.21 -9.27 -28.49
C ARG A 255 2.43 -10.71 -28.00
N GLU A 256 3.60 -11.28 -28.30
CA GLU A 256 3.97 -12.67 -28.00
C GLU A 256 4.13 -12.92 -26.50
N ASP A 257 4.56 -11.91 -25.73
CA ASP A 257 4.78 -12.02 -24.28
C ASP A 257 3.47 -11.97 -23.46
N PHE A 258 2.33 -11.65 -24.11
CA PHE A 258 1.08 -11.37 -23.42
C PHE A 258 0.61 -12.54 -22.56
N ALA A 259 0.64 -13.76 -23.10
CA ALA A 259 0.13 -14.95 -22.42
C ALA A 259 0.88 -15.27 -21.12
N GLU A 260 2.20 -15.05 -21.10
CA GLU A 260 3.02 -15.27 -19.91
C GLU A 260 2.82 -14.14 -18.88
N LYS A 261 2.76 -12.89 -19.32
CA LYS A 261 2.74 -11.74 -18.40
C LYS A 261 1.36 -11.43 -17.84
N ILE A 262 0.28 -11.82 -18.53
CA ILE A 262 -1.09 -11.51 -18.10
C ILE A 262 -1.50 -12.23 -16.81
N GLN A 263 -0.85 -13.34 -16.47
CA GLN A 263 -1.16 -14.14 -15.28
C GLN A 263 -0.98 -13.35 -13.96
N TRP A 264 -0.21 -12.27 -13.99
CA TRP A 264 0.01 -11.39 -12.83
C TRP A 264 -1.10 -10.37 -12.63
N PHE A 265 -1.92 -10.14 -13.65
CA PHE A 265 -2.81 -8.99 -13.72
C PHE A 265 -4.28 -9.39 -13.79
N HIS A 266 -5.09 -8.76 -12.95
CA HIS A 266 -6.53 -8.66 -13.17
C HIS A 266 -6.90 -7.24 -13.61
N PHE A 267 -8.01 -7.11 -14.34
CA PHE A 267 -8.47 -5.86 -14.97
C PHE A 267 -9.77 -5.41 -14.33
N ASN A 268 -9.71 -5.08 -13.05
CA ASN A 268 -10.85 -4.50 -12.36
C ASN A 268 -10.54 -3.01 -12.13
N PRO A 269 -11.24 -2.06 -12.78
CA PRO A 269 -10.95 -0.63 -12.63
C PRO A 269 -11.23 -0.07 -11.23
N GLY A 270 -11.71 -0.89 -10.30
CA GLY A 270 -12.06 -0.51 -8.93
C GLY A 270 -13.41 0.17 -8.84
N LYS A 271 -13.96 0.29 -7.63
CA LYS A 271 -15.12 1.15 -7.39
C LYS A 271 -14.62 2.61 -7.35
N ARG A 272 -15.15 3.48 -8.23
CA ARG A 272 -14.78 4.91 -8.34
C ARG A 272 -14.80 5.67 -7.01
N GLU A 273 -15.61 5.23 -6.04
CA GLU A 273 -15.78 5.86 -4.72
C GLU A 273 -14.52 5.78 -3.83
N LYS A 274 -13.55 4.91 -4.13
CA LYS A 274 -12.27 4.81 -3.39
C LYS A 274 -11.09 5.44 -4.14
N ASN A 275 -11.36 6.33 -5.10
CA ASN A 275 -10.31 6.95 -5.91
C ASN A 275 -9.69 8.14 -5.17
N PRO A 276 -8.37 8.11 -4.83
CA PRO A 276 -7.68 9.20 -4.15
C PRO A 276 -7.82 10.55 -4.84
N GLU A 277 -8.05 10.58 -6.16
CA GLU A 277 -8.25 11.83 -6.91
C GLU A 277 -9.51 12.61 -6.52
N PHE A 278 -10.55 11.96 -5.96
CA PHE A 278 -11.71 12.64 -5.39
C PHE A 278 -11.48 13.13 -3.95
N HIS A 279 -10.35 12.73 -3.35
CA HIS A 279 -9.92 13.11 -2.01
C HIS A 279 -8.61 13.91 -2.05
N VAL A 280 -8.23 14.37 -3.25
CA VAL A 280 -7.12 15.31 -3.42
C VAL A 280 -7.69 16.70 -3.29
N ASP A 281 -7.30 17.39 -2.21
CA ASP A 281 -7.67 18.78 -1.99
C ASP A 281 -7.20 19.62 -3.19
N GLU A 282 -8.14 20.33 -3.82
CA GLU A 282 -7.88 21.07 -5.06
C GLU A 282 -6.84 22.18 -4.90
N LYS A 283 -6.64 22.70 -3.68
CA LYS A 283 -5.68 23.76 -3.36
C LYS A 283 -4.31 23.21 -2.97
N THR A 284 -4.24 22.12 -2.20
CA THR A 284 -2.96 21.60 -1.67
C THR A 284 -2.39 20.47 -2.52
N LYS A 285 -3.20 19.84 -3.36
CA LYS A 285 -2.84 18.69 -4.22
C LYS A 285 -2.38 17.45 -3.44
N ILE A 286 -2.64 17.39 -2.14
CA ILE A 286 -2.34 16.24 -1.29
C ILE A 286 -3.53 15.29 -1.30
N THR A 287 -3.24 14.00 -1.45
CA THR A 287 -4.20 12.91 -1.35
C THR A 287 -4.53 12.64 0.12
N VAL A 288 -5.76 12.91 0.54
CA VAL A 288 -6.23 12.48 1.88
C VAL A 288 -6.39 10.96 1.87
N ARG A 289 -5.82 10.28 2.88
CA ARG A 289 -5.92 8.83 3.04
C ARG A 289 -7.39 8.46 3.29
N ILE A 290 -7.91 7.54 2.48
CA ILE A 290 -9.25 6.96 2.68
C ILE A 290 -9.08 5.75 3.61
N GLU A 291 -9.83 5.71 4.70
CA GLU A 291 -10.02 4.52 5.56
C GLU A 291 -10.77 3.38 4.81
#